data_AF-A0A4R7UY76-F1
#
_entry.id   AF-A0A4R7UY76-F1
#
_cell.length_a   1.000
_cell.length_b   1.000
_cell.length_c   1.000
_cell.angle_alpha   90.00
_cell.angle_beta   90.00
_cell.angle_gamma   90.00
#
_symmetry.space_group_name_H-M   'P 1'
#
loop_
_entity.id
_entity.type
_entity.pdbx_description
1 polymer ?
#
loop_
_entity_poly.entity_id
_entity_poly.type
_entity_poly.pdbx_seq_one_letter_code
_entity_poly.pdbx_strand_id
1 'polypeptide(L)' 'MDLVPVLLGEGVRWFDDLAKAPVRLSTPKVIEGDGVTHLAYDVIPR' A
#
# COMPACT_ATOMS: atom_id res chain seq x y z
N MET A 1 -2.13 -2.99 3.81
CA MET A 1 -2.93 -2.31 2.76
C MET A 1 -3.58 -3.38 1.92
N ASP A 2 -4.79 -3.10 1.44
CA ASP A 2 -5.55 -4.08 0.66
C ASP A 2 -5.65 -3.60 -0.78
N LEU A 3 -5.15 -4.43 -1.69
CA LEU A 3 -5.24 -4.20 -3.12
C LEU A 3 -6.49 -4.90 -3.65
N VAL A 4 -7.51 -4.09 -3.93
CA VAL A 4 -8.76 -4.54 -4.54
C VAL A 4 -8.64 -4.41 -6.07
N PRO A 5 -9.06 -5.40 -6.87
CA PRO A 5 -8.93 -5.39 -8.34
C PRO A 5 -9.98 -4.49 -9.01
N VAL A 6 -10.04 -3.22 -8.60
CA VAL A 6 -10.96 -2.21 -9.12
C VAL A 6 -10.19 -0.94 -9.47
N LEU A 7 -10.49 -0.38 -10.64
CA LEU A 7 -10.02 0.95 -11.04
C LEU A 7 -11.14 1.95 -10.80
N LEU A 8 -10.95 2.86 -9.85
CA LEU A 8 -12.01 3.79 -9.43
C LEU A 8 -12.24 4.95 -10.42
N GLY A 9 -11.26 5.28 -11.27
CA GLY A 9 -11.33 6.41 -12.22
C GLY A 9 -11.13 7.80 -11.60
N GLU A 10 -11.56 7.99 -10.35
CA GLU A 10 -11.37 9.21 -9.55
C GLU A 10 -11.41 8.89 -8.04
N GLY A 11 -11.04 9.85 -7.18
CA GLY A 11 -11.16 9.70 -5.72
C GLY A 11 -10.07 10.40 -4.90
N VAL A 12 -10.05 10.07 -3.60
CA VAL A 12 -9.04 10.58 -2.66
C VAL A 12 -7.81 9.69 -2.69
N ARG A 13 -6.64 10.27 -2.93
CA ARG A 13 -5.36 9.55 -2.92
C ARG A 13 -5.02 9.13 -1.49
N TRP A 14 -4.67 7.86 -1.29
CA TRP A 14 -4.25 7.36 0.03
C TRP A 14 -2.92 7.98 0.45
N PHE A 15 -1.95 8.02 -0.45
CA PHE A 15 -0.67 8.68 -0.22
C PHE A 15 -0.56 9.88 -1.14
N ASP A 16 -0.39 11.04 -0.54
CA ASP A 16 -0.04 12.29 -1.19
C ASP A 16 0.72 13.17 -0.19
N ASP A 17 1.52 14.12 -0.68
CA ASP A 17 2.18 15.15 0.14
C ASP A 17 2.90 14.65 1.42
N LEU A 18 3.66 13.54 1.31
CA LEU A 18 4.40 13.00 2.44
C LEU A 18 5.49 13.98 2.93
N ALA A 19 5.35 14.47 4.16
CA ALA A 19 6.28 15.43 4.77
C ALA A 19 7.74 14.94 4.86
N LYS A 20 7.96 13.62 4.92
CA LYS A 20 9.29 13.00 4.96
C LYS A 20 9.35 11.84 3.97
N ALA A 21 9.94 12.09 2.81
CA ALA A 21 10.12 11.12 1.74
C ALA A 21 11.61 10.98 1.33
N PRO A 22 12.03 9.85 0.74
CA PRO A 22 11.25 8.62 0.57
C PRO A 22 11.10 7.84 1.90
N VAL A 23 9.96 7.17 2.07
CA VAL A 23 9.78 6.12 3.10
C VAL A 23 10.04 4.78 2.43
N ARG A 24 11.06 4.05 2.90
CA ARG A 24 11.34 2.70 2.39
C ARG A 24 10.51 1.68 3.15
N LEU A 25 9.87 0.80 2.40
CA LEU A 25 9.11 -0.34 2.93
C LEU A 25 9.87 -1.63 2.63
N SER A 26 9.70 -2.64 3.47
CA SER A 26 10.25 -3.99 3.25
C SER A 26 9.61 -4.68 2.04
N THR A 27 10.13 -5.85 1.68
CA THR A 27 9.37 -6.78 0.83
C THR A 27 8.08 -7.14 1.57
N PRO A 28 6.90 -7.01 0.94
CA PRO A 28 5.65 -7.27 1.65
C PRO A 28 5.49 -8.75 1.98
N LYS A 29 4.82 -9.01 3.10
CA LYS A 29 4.07 -10.26 3.24
C LYS A 29 2.80 -10.16 2.38
N VAL A 30 2.66 -11.07 1.43
CA VAL A 30 1.49 -11.19 0.56
C VAL A 30 0.56 -12.27 1.12
N ILE A 31 -0.72 -11.94 1.27
CA ILE A 31 -1.75 -12.88 1.70
C ILE A 31 -2.92 -12.77 0.71
N GLU A 32 -3.26 -13.89 0.08
CA GLU A 32 -4.42 -13.99 -0.78
C GLU A 32 -5.70 -13.93 0.05
N GLY A 33 -6.64 -13.07 -0.33
CA GLY A 33 -7.98 -12.99 0.21
C GLY A 33 -9.02 -13.23 -0.89
N ASP A 34 -10.27 -13.39 -0.49
CA ASP A 34 -11.37 -13.56 -1.45
C ASP A 34 -11.63 -12.24 -2.20
N GLY A 35 -11.22 -12.19 -3.47
CA GLY A 35 -11.36 -10.99 -4.32
C GLY A 35 -10.43 -9.82 -3.96
N VAL A 36 -9.43 -10.02 -3.10
CA VAL A 36 -8.51 -8.98 -2.62
C VAL A 36 -7.12 -9.54 -2.35
N THR A 37 -6.07 -8.73 -2.50
CA THR A 37 -4.71 -9.08 -2.05
C THR A 37 -4.31 -8.23 -0.86
N HIS A 38 -4.05 -8.86 0.29
CA HIS A 38 -3.56 -8.17 1.47
C HIS A 38 -2.03 -8.07 1.42
N LEU A 39 -1.52 -6.84 1.61
CA LEU A 39 -0.09 -6.54 1.64
C LEU A 39 0.28 -5.92 2.99
N ALA A 40 1.16 -6.58 3.73
CA ALA A 40 1.72 -6.05 4.97
C ALA A 40 3.20 -5.70 4.79
N TYR A 41 3.58 -4.50 5.22
CA TYR A 41 4.93 -3.95 5.10
C TYR A 41 5.44 -3.49 6.45
N ASP A 42 6.73 -3.71 6.70
CA ASP A 42 7.45 -3.00 7.75
C ASP A 42 8.03 -1.70 7.18
N VAL A 43 8.09 -0.66 8.02
CA VAL A 43 8.82 0.56 7.69
C VAL A 43 10.29 0.35 7.99
N ILE A 44 11.15 0.55 7.00
CA ILE A 44 12.59 0.41 7.17
C ILE A 44 13.14 1.69 7.82
N PRO A 45 13.80 1.60 8.99
CA PRO A 45 14.48 2.75 9.59
C PRO A 45 15.54 3.33 8.66
N ARG A 46 15.78 4.63 8.78
CA ARG A 46 16.80 5.34 7.98
C ARG A 46 18.21 4.95 8.37
#